data_AF-G9J1N6-F1
#
_entry.id   AF-G9J1N6-F1
#
_cell.length_a   1.000
_cell.length_b   1.000
_cell.length_c   1.000
_cell.angle_alpha   90.00
_cell.angle_beta   90.00
_cell.angle_gamma   90.00
#
_symmetry.space_group_name_H-M   'P 1'
#
loop_
_entity.id
_entity.type
_entity.pdbx_description
1 polymer ?
#
loop_
_entity_poly.entity_id
_entity_poly.type
_entity_poly.pdbx_seq_one_letter_code
_entity_poly.pdbx_strand_id
1 'polypeptide(L)'
;VGTKKQAANSVAWAAIKARCHCVNKKWLGGTLTNWSTTESRLHQFRDLRIEQKTGRFKRLSKKRCGCGVKRQLSRLQTYMGGIKYMTGLPDIVIIVDQHEEYTALQECITLGIPTICLIDTNCDPDLADLSIPANDDSRSSIRLILNKLV
;
A
#
# COMPACT_ATOMS: atom_id res chain seq x y z
N VAL A 1 -3.27 5.13 -0.88
CA VAL A 1 -1.92 4.88 -1.41
C VAL A 1 -1.13 6.17 -1.29
N GLY A 2 0.11 6.10 -0.82
CA GLY A 2 1.00 7.27 -0.80
C GLY A 2 2.38 6.90 -0.26
N THR A 3 3.36 6.82 -1.14
CA THR A 3 4.73 6.38 -0.86
C THR A 3 5.69 7.55 -0.62
N LYS A 4 5.30 8.76 -1.02
CA LYS A 4 6.01 10.02 -0.72
C LYS A 4 6.34 10.10 0.77
N LYS A 5 7.55 10.53 1.13
CA LYS A 5 8.04 10.54 2.54
C LYS A 5 7.13 11.34 3.46
N GLN A 6 6.56 12.43 2.94
CA GLN A 6 5.64 13.35 3.61
C GLN A 6 4.28 12.69 3.87
N ALA A 7 3.81 11.84 2.95
CA ALA A 7 2.52 11.17 3.01
C ALA A 7 2.56 9.85 3.79
N ALA A 8 3.65 9.07 3.69
CA ALA A 8 3.74 7.69 4.18
C ALA A 8 3.29 7.51 5.64
N ASN A 9 3.70 8.41 6.54
CA ASN A 9 3.32 8.36 7.95
C ASN A 9 1.85 8.76 8.16
N SER A 10 1.38 9.77 7.44
CA SER A 10 0.00 10.27 7.52
C SER A 10 -1.00 9.24 6.99
N VAL A 11 -0.69 8.60 5.86
CA VAL A 11 -1.49 7.53 5.23
C VAL A 11 -1.58 6.31 6.15
N ALA A 12 -0.46 5.88 6.74
CA ALA A 12 -0.47 4.74 7.67
C ALA A 12 -1.33 5.02 8.91
N TRP A 13 -1.23 6.23 9.48
CA TRP A 13 -2.03 6.62 10.63
C TRP A 13 -3.52 6.70 10.28
N ALA A 14 -3.87 7.32 9.15
CA ALA A 14 -5.25 7.44 8.67
C ALA A 14 -5.88 6.07 8.43
N ALA A 15 -5.14 5.13 7.84
CA ALA A 15 -5.62 3.78 7.59
C ALA A 15 -5.88 2.99 8.88
N ILE A 16 -5.01 3.13 9.89
CA ILE A 16 -5.23 2.51 11.20
C ILE A 16 -6.48 3.09 11.87
N LYS A 17 -6.67 4.41 11.80
CA LYS A 17 -7.86 5.09 12.35
C LYS A 17 -9.14 4.65 11.64
N ALA A 18 -9.12 4.58 10.31
CA ALA A 18 -10.25 4.15 9.48
C ALA A 18 -10.52 2.65 9.50
N ARG A 19 -9.57 1.84 10.02
CA ARG A 19 -9.52 0.38 9.84
C ARG A 19 -9.49 -0.04 8.36
N CYS A 20 -8.86 0.77 7.51
CA CYS A 20 -8.72 0.54 6.08
C CYS A 20 -7.33 -0.01 5.73
N HIS A 21 -7.19 -0.42 4.46
CA HIS A 21 -5.93 -0.89 3.91
C HIS A 21 -5.05 0.28 3.46
N CYS A 22 -3.73 0.10 3.48
CA CYS A 22 -2.80 1.13 3.02
C CYS A 22 -1.55 0.60 2.35
N VAL A 23 -0.97 1.42 1.49
CA VAL A 23 0.38 1.25 0.95
C VAL A 23 1.14 2.54 1.19
N ASN A 24 2.24 2.46 1.94
CA ASN A 24 3.01 3.60 2.43
C ASN A 24 4.52 3.52 2.14
N LYS A 25 4.99 2.49 1.44
CA LYS A 25 6.42 2.28 1.19
C LYS A 25 6.76 2.30 -0.29
N LYS A 26 6.25 1.33 -1.03
CA LYS A 26 6.39 1.26 -2.47
C LYS A 26 5.18 0.53 -3.03
N TRP A 27 4.58 1.08 -4.07
CA TRP A 27 3.60 0.38 -4.89
C TRP A 27 4.33 -0.64 -5.78
N LEU A 28 3.88 -1.91 -5.73
CA LEU A 28 4.42 -2.95 -6.60
C LEU A 28 3.52 -3.03 -7.82
N GLY A 29 4.05 -2.75 -9.01
CA GLY A 29 3.27 -2.89 -10.24
C GLY A 29 2.66 -4.30 -10.37
N GLY A 30 1.40 -4.35 -10.76
CA GLY A 30 0.59 -5.56 -10.85
C GLY A 30 -0.15 -5.92 -9.57
N THR A 31 -0.16 -5.05 -8.54
CA THR A 31 -0.88 -5.34 -7.29
C THR A 31 -2.36 -5.54 -7.48
N LEU A 32 -3.01 -4.71 -8.31
CA LEU A 32 -4.43 -4.82 -8.59
C LEU A 32 -4.67 -5.63 -9.87
N THR A 33 -3.95 -5.33 -10.95
CA THR A 33 -4.18 -5.98 -12.26
C THR A 33 -3.79 -7.46 -12.28
N ASN A 34 -2.80 -7.87 -11.49
CA ASN A 34 -2.41 -9.27 -11.32
C ASN A 34 -2.73 -9.77 -9.90
N TRP A 35 -4.02 -9.70 -9.55
CA TRP A 35 -4.50 -10.05 -8.22
C TRP A 35 -4.15 -11.48 -7.79
N SER A 36 -4.23 -12.47 -8.69
CA SER A 36 -3.92 -13.88 -8.37
C SER A 36 -2.49 -14.08 -7.85
N THR A 37 -1.52 -13.35 -8.43
CA THR A 37 -0.13 -13.38 -7.96
C THR A 37 0.02 -12.65 -6.63
N THR A 38 -0.69 -11.53 -6.45
CA THR A 38 -0.70 -10.76 -5.20
C THR A 38 -1.30 -11.56 -4.06
N GLU A 39 -2.42 -12.22 -4.29
CA GLU A 39 -3.10 -13.12 -3.36
C GLU A 39 -2.18 -14.28 -2.95
N SER A 40 -1.53 -14.93 -3.93
CA SER A 40 -0.55 -16.00 -3.65
C SER A 40 0.58 -15.51 -2.73
N ARG A 41 1.09 -14.28 -2.94
CA ARG A 41 2.10 -13.68 -2.07
C ARG A 41 1.55 -13.31 -0.69
N LEU A 42 0.28 -12.91 -0.58
CA LEU A 42 -0.39 -12.66 0.69
C LEU A 42 -0.54 -13.95 1.51
N HIS A 43 -0.89 -15.06 0.87
CA HIS A 43 -0.92 -16.38 1.50
C HIS A 43 0.46 -16.78 2.01
N GLN A 44 1.50 -16.71 1.17
CA GLN A 44 2.87 -16.96 1.59
C GLN A 44 3.30 -16.09 2.79
N PHE A 45 2.89 -14.81 2.79
CA PHE A 45 3.18 -13.91 3.90
C PHE A 45 2.48 -14.32 5.19
N ARG A 46 1.22 -14.79 5.13
CA ARG A 46 0.48 -15.32 6.28
C ARG A 46 1.15 -16.58 6.84
N ASP A 47 1.56 -17.50 5.97
CA ASP A 47 2.24 -18.74 6.37
C ASP A 47 3.57 -18.46 7.06
N LEU A 48 4.41 -17.59 6.47
CA LEU A 48 5.67 -17.17 7.07
C LEU A 48 5.49 -16.49 8.43
N ARG A 49 4.38 -15.74 8.61
CA ARG A 49 4.03 -15.13 9.90
C ARG A 49 3.63 -16.18 10.93
N ILE A 50 2.92 -17.24 10.55
CA ILE A 50 2.55 -18.35 11.44
C ILE A 50 3.82 -19.12 11.83
N GLU A 51 4.68 -19.46 10.87
CA GLU A 51 5.94 -20.14 11.15
C GLU A 51 6.87 -19.34 12.08
N GLN A 52 6.86 -18.01 11.96
CA GLN A 52 7.56 -17.12 12.86
C GLN A 52 7.05 -17.26 14.31
N LYS A 53 5.72 -17.27 14.50
CA LYS A 53 5.08 -17.37 15.82
C LYS A 53 5.31 -18.75 16.45
N THR A 54 5.21 -19.81 15.66
CA THR A 54 5.44 -21.20 16.11
C THR A 54 6.91 -21.48 16.43
N GLY A 55 7.82 -20.56 16.11
CA GLY A 55 9.25 -20.69 16.45
C GLY A 55 10.02 -21.68 15.56
N ARG A 56 9.44 -22.14 14.45
CA ARG A 56 10.07 -23.07 13.49
C ARG A 56 11.40 -22.54 12.95
N PHE A 57 11.54 -21.22 12.80
CA PHE A 57 12.79 -20.60 12.36
C PHE A 57 13.98 -20.81 13.30
N LYS A 58 13.76 -21.12 14.58
CA LYS A 58 14.85 -21.43 15.52
C LYS A 58 15.42 -22.84 15.32
N ARG A 59 14.65 -23.75 14.71
CA ARG A 59 15.06 -25.13 14.40
C ARG A 59 15.86 -25.24 13.10
N LEU A 60 15.72 -24.27 12.19
CA LEU A 60 16.50 -24.18 10.97
C LEU A 60 17.92 -23.68 11.26
N SER A 61 18.92 -24.23 10.56
CA SER A 61 20.33 -23.83 10.70
C SER A 61 20.49 -22.31 10.56
N LYS A 62 21.07 -21.68 11.60
CA LYS A 62 21.19 -20.22 11.78
C LYS A 62 21.89 -19.50 10.62
N LYS A 63 22.72 -20.18 9.81
CA LYS A 63 23.67 -19.52 8.91
C LYS A 63 23.17 -19.22 7.48
N ARG A 64 22.22 -19.99 6.91
CA ARG A 64 21.68 -19.72 5.56
C ARG A 64 20.16 -19.60 5.50
N CYS A 65 19.43 -20.64 5.89
CA CYS A 65 17.97 -20.65 5.76
C CYS A 65 17.27 -19.67 6.72
N GLY A 66 17.71 -19.60 7.99
CA GLY A 66 17.09 -18.69 8.96
C GLY A 66 17.25 -17.20 8.63
N CYS A 67 18.37 -16.79 8.04
CA CYS A 67 18.61 -15.40 7.64
C CYS A 67 17.83 -15.03 6.37
N GLY A 68 17.80 -15.93 5.38
CA GLY A 68 17.03 -15.74 4.14
C GLY A 68 15.54 -15.55 4.42
N VAL A 69 14.95 -16.41 5.24
CA VAL A 69 13.52 -16.33 5.57
C VAL A 69 13.18 -15.06 6.35
N LYS A 70 14.04 -14.62 7.29
CA LYS A 70 13.85 -13.34 7.99
C LYS A 70 13.89 -12.13 7.04
N ARG A 71 14.80 -12.13 6.06
CA ARG A 71 14.89 -11.08 5.04
C ARG A 71 13.67 -11.08 4.11
N GLN A 72 13.18 -12.26 3.74
CA GLN A 72 11.96 -12.38 2.95
C GLN A 72 10.75 -11.86 3.73
N LEU A 73 10.62 -12.24 5.01
CA LEU A 73 9.53 -11.77 5.87
C LEU A 73 9.59 -10.25 6.06
N SER A 74 10.78 -9.66 6.28
CA SER A 74 10.89 -8.20 6.42
C SER A 74 10.53 -7.46 5.12
N ARG A 75 10.92 -7.99 3.96
CA ARG A 75 10.51 -7.45 2.65
C ARG A 75 8.99 -7.51 2.48
N LEU A 76 8.38 -8.68 2.70
CA LEU A 76 6.93 -8.85 2.57
C LEU A 76 6.17 -7.96 3.57
N GLN A 77 6.65 -7.85 4.81
CA GLN A 77 6.08 -6.96 5.81
C GLN A 77 6.12 -5.48 5.39
N THR A 78 7.19 -5.08 4.69
CA THR A 78 7.37 -3.70 4.24
C THR A 78 6.40 -3.32 3.13
N TYR A 79 6.17 -4.22 2.16
CA TYR A 79 5.34 -3.92 0.99
C TYR A 79 3.87 -4.33 1.17
N MET A 80 3.63 -5.50 1.75
CA MET A 80 2.29 -6.09 1.84
C MET A 80 1.65 -5.92 3.23
N GLY A 81 2.37 -5.28 4.17
CA GLY A 81 1.93 -5.15 5.55
C GLY A 81 0.60 -4.43 5.71
N GLY A 82 0.29 -3.45 4.85
CA GLY A 82 -0.95 -2.68 4.92
C GLY A 82 -2.10 -3.23 4.07
N ILE A 83 -1.83 -4.18 3.16
CA ILE A 83 -2.84 -4.90 2.36
C ILE A 83 -3.06 -6.34 2.84
N LYS A 84 -2.42 -6.75 3.94
CA LYS A 84 -2.44 -8.13 4.46
C LYS A 84 -3.83 -8.70 4.75
N TYR A 85 -4.80 -7.83 5.01
CA TYR A 85 -6.18 -8.19 5.34
C TYR A 85 -7.11 -8.12 4.12
N MET A 86 -6.65 -7.65 2.97
CA MET A 86 -7.43 -7.71 1.73
C MET A 86 -7.60 -9.16 1.30
N THR A 87 -8.83 -9.50 0.92
CA THR A 87 -9.21 -10.81 0.37
C THR A 87 -9.64 -10.72 -1.08
N GLY A 88 -9.95 -9.52 -1.57
CA GLY A 88 -10.32 -9.26 -2.96
C GLY A 88 -9.85 -7.89 -3.42
N LEU A 89 -10.27 -7.54 -4.64
CA LEU A 89 -10.03 -6.22 -5.21
C LEU A 89 -10.76 -5.14 -4.39
N PRO A 90 -10.16 -3.94 -4.26
CA PRO A 90 -10.81 -2.83 -3.58
C PRO A 90 -11.87 -2.18 -4.48
N ASP A 91 -12.98 -1.77 -3.89
CA ASP A 91 -14.02 -1.02 -4.61
C ASP A 91 -13.69 0.46 -4.77
N ILE A 92 -12.84 1.03 -3.90
CA ILE A 92 -12.44 2.43 -3.93
C ILE A 92 -10.95 2.54 -3.59
N VAL A 93 -10.22 3.37 -4.33
CA VAL A 93 -8.82 3.66 -4.04
C VAL A 93 -8.61 5.16 -3.83
N ILE A 94 -8.03 5.51 -2.69
CA ILE A 94 -7.61 6.88 -2.38
C ILE A 94 -6.10 6.99 -2.65
N ILE A 95 -5.67 7.94 -3.47
CA ILE A 95 -4.28 8.16 -3.88
C ILE A 95 -3.81 9.55 -3.44
N VAL A 96 -2.61 9.62 -2.87
CA VAL A 96 -1.91 10.87 -2.55
C VAL A 96 -0.76 11.01 -3.53
N ASP A 97 -0.71 12.14 -4.25
CA ASP A 97 0.27 12.46 -5.30
C ASP A 97 0.13 11.55 -6.54
N GLN A 98 -0.26 12.14 -7.67
CA GLN A 98 -0.43 11.43 -8.94
C GLN A 98 0.89 11.06 -9.60
N HIS A 99 1.93 11.89 -9.45
CA HIS A 99 3.21 11.70 -10.14
C HIS A 99 3.95 10.49 -9.59
N GLU A 100 4.05 10.39 -8.27
CA GLU A 100 4.73 9.27 -7.61
C GLU A 100 3.93 7.96 -7.73
N GLU A 101 2.60 8.02 -7.75
CA GLU A 101 1.71 6.85 -7.76
C GLU A 101 1.05 6.57 -9.12
N TYR A 102 1.66 7.03 -10.21
CA TYR A 102 1.11 6.89 -11.55
C TYR A 102 0.73 5.44 -11.91
N THR A 103 1.57 4.46 -11.53
CA THR A 103 1.30 3.03 -11.76
C THR A 103 0.06 2.55 -11.02
N ALA A 104 -0.17 3.02 -9.79
CA ALA A 104 -1.36 2.66 -9.03
C ALA A 104 -2.62 3.20 -9.70
N LEU A 105 -2.55 4.44 -10.20
CA LEU A 105 -3.63 5.10 -10.91
C LEU A 105 -3.95 4.39 -12.23
N GLN A 106 -2.94 4.04 -13.03
CA GLN A 106 -3.13 3.25 -14.26
C GLN A 106 -3.79 1.89 -14.01
N GLU A 107 -3.36 1.19 -12.95
CA GLU A 107 -3.98 -0.08 -12.57
C GLU A 107 -5.45 0.09 -12.19
N CYS A 108 -5.80 1.17 -11.50
CA CYS A 108 -7.19 1.47 -11.14
C CYS A 108 -8.04 1.76 -12.38
N ILE A 109 -7.53 2.59 -13.31
CA ILE A 109 -8.21 2.91 -14.58
C ILE A 109 -8.45 1.62 -15.38
N THR A 110 -7.44 0.75 -15.49
CA THR A 110 -7.53 -0.49 -16.26
C THR A 110 -8.63 -1.43 -15.73
N LEU A 111 -8.83 -1.43 -14.41
CA LEU A 111 -9.83 -2.25 -13.73
C LEU A 111 -11.18 -1.54 -13.55
N GLY A 112 -11.29 -0.25 -13.90
CA GLY A 112 -12.48 0.56 -13.67
C GLY A 112 -12.78 0.79 -12.18
N ILE A 113 -11.76 0.81 -11.32
CA ILE A 113 -11.91 1.06 -9.89
C ILE A 113 -11.96 2.58 -9.67
N PRO A 114 -13.01 3.12 -9.03
CA PRO A 114 -13.12 4.55 -8.79
C PRO A 114 -12.00 5.06 -7.88
N THR A 115 -11.40 6.17 -8.31
CA THR A 115 -10.22 6.77 -7.70
C THR A 115 -10.51 8.15 -7.13
N ILE A 116 -10.10 8.35 -5.88
CA ILE A 116 -10.08 9.66 -5.24
C ILE A 116 -8.63 10.09 -5.13
N CYS A 117 -8.25 11.19 -5.78
CA CYS A 117 -6.87 11.63 -5.84
C CYS A 117 -6.66 13.04 -5.29
N LEU A 118 -5.60 13.22 -4.51
CA LEU A 118 -5.10 14.55 -4.16
C LEU A 118 -4.19 15.06 -5.27
N ILE A 119 -4.56 16.21 -5.83
CA ILE A 119 -3.93 16.80 -7.01
C ILE A 119 -3.28 18.13 -6.66
N ASP A 120 -2.01 18.28 -7.00
CA ASP A 120 -1.31 19.57 -7.01
C ASP A 120 -1.32 20.18 -8.42
N THR A 121 -0.87 21.43 -8.55
CA THR A 121 -0.87 22.25 -9.77
C THR A 121 -0.17 21.61 -10.99
N ASN A 122 0.66 20.60 -10.77
CA ASN A 122 1.44 19.91 -11.79
C ASN A 122 0.82 18.58 -12.25
N CYS A 123 -0.36 18.19 -11.77
CA CYS A 123 -0.99 16.93 -12.14
C CYS A 123 -2.24 17.10 -13.02
N ASP A 124 -2.65 16.03 -13.68
CA ASP A 124 -3.76 16.02 -14.64
C ASP A 124 -5.07 15.59 -13.93
N PRO A 125 -6.10 16.47 -13.87
CA PRO A 125 -7.36 16.15 -13.21
C PRO A 125 -8.17 15.05 -13.90
N ASP A 126 -7.95 14.79 -15.19
CA ASP A 126 -8.75 13.85 -15.97
C ASP A 126 -8.40 12.38 -15.67
N LEU A 127 -7.26 12.16 -15.00
CA LEU A 127 -6.77 10.84 -14.62
C LEU A 127 -7.48 10.24 -13.41
N ALA A 128 -8.18 11.04 -12.61
CA ALA A 128 -8.87 10.59 -11.40
C ALA A 128 -10.37 10.89 -11.48
N ASP A 129 -11.20 9.96 -11.00
CA ASP A 129 -12.67 10.14 -11.02
C ASP A 129 -13.11 11.27 -10.09
N LEU A 130 -12.46 11.39 -8.93
CA LEU A 130 -12.64 12.50 -8.00
C LEU A 130 -11.30 13.12 -7.66
N SER A 131 -11.06 14.29 -8.23
CA SER A 131 -9.89 15.12 -7.97
C SER A 131 -10.13 16.11 -6.84
N ILE A 132 -9.28 16.07 -5.80
CA ILE A 132 -9.29 17.02 -4.69
C ILE A 132 -8.05 17.90 -4.85
N PRO A 133 -8.19 19.19 -5.21
CA PRO A 133 -7.06 20.10 -5.34
C PRO A 133 -6.44 20.35 -3.96
N ALA A 134 -5.16 20.06 -3.81
CA ALA A 134 -4.45 20.07 -2.54
C ALA A 134 -2.94 20.18 -2.73
N ASN A 135 -2.28 20.81 -1.77
CA ASN A 135 -0.81 20.77 -1.70
C ASN A 135 -0.36 19.40 -1.19
N ASP A 136 0.37 18.65 -2.01
CA ASP A 136 0.86 17.30 -1.69
C ASP A 136 2.30 17.27 -1.13
N ASP A 137 3.00 18.41 -1.18
CA ASP A 137 4.34 18.57 -0.62
C ASP A 137 4.31 18.80 0.90
N SER A 138 3.23 19.39 1.40
CA SER A 138 3.07 19.70 2.81
C SER A 138 2.44 18.55 3.59
N ARG A 139 3.21 18.02 4.56
CA ARG A 139 2.71 17.00 5.50
C ARG A 139 1.44 17.47 6.24
N SER A 140 1.35 18.75 6.58
CA SER A 140 0.20 19.32 7.29
C SER A 140 -1.05 19.33 6.41
N SER A 141 -0.90 19.68 5.13
CA SER A 141 -1.98 19.66 4.13
C SER A 141 -2.53 18.24 3.95
N ILE A 142 -1.66 17.28 3.62
CA ILE A 142 -2.03 15.87 3.46
C ILE A 142 -2.73 15.34 4.72
N ARG A 143 -2.18 15.62 5.90
CA ARG A 143 -2.76 15.16 7.16
C ARG A 143 -4.14 15.76 7.40
N LEU A 144 -4.34 17.04 7.12
CA LEU A 144 -5.63 17.71 7.30
C LEU A 144 -6.69 17.06 6.42
N ILE A 145 -6.36 16.81 5.15
CA ILE A 145 -7.31 16.25 4.19
C ILE A 145 -7.62 14.79 4.50
N LEU A 146 -6.59 13.97 4.73
CA LEU A 146 -6.79 12.57 5.14
C LEU A 146 -7.59 12.45 6.44
N ASN A 147 -7.41 13.37 7.39
CA ASN A 147 -8.20 13.39 8.62
C ASN A 147 -9.67 13.78 8.41
N LYS A 148 -9.99 14.51 7.33
CA LYS A 148 -11.37 14.88 6.99
C LYS A 148 -12.07 13.77 6.20
N LEU A 149 -11.30 12.98 5.46
CA LEU A 149 -11.79 11.80 4.74
C LEU A 149 -12.03 10.58 5.66
N VAL A 150 -11.47 10.58 6.89
CA VAL A 150 -11.52 9.48 7.88
C VAL A 150 -12.13 9.91 9.21
#